data_AF-A0A7S3A8B7-F1
#
_entry.id   AF-A0A7S3A8B7-F1
#
_cell.length_a   1.000
_cell.length_b   1.000
_cell.length_c   1.000
_cell.angle_alpha   90.00
_cell.angle_beta   90.00
_cell.angle_gamma   90.00
#
_symmetry.space_group_name_H-M   'P 1'
#
loop_
_entity.id
_entity.type
_entity.pdbx_description
1 polymer ?
#
loop_
_entity_poly.entity_id
_entity_poly.type
_entity_poly.pdbx_seq_one_letter_code
_entity_poly.pdbx_strand_id
1 'polypeptide(L)'
;MICLVFMVEFGFVVGAEVVRGSLTRGKSVSTRGRSVTSVRSRSTVVCTALQPPSVKNVDSSKDVEKMSVLLPEKLSAEGIAILQEEYDVSINYDLTPEQLIEQIPMYEGIIVRSGTKVTREVIEAGKRLKVIGRAGVGVDNIDLNAATERGVLVVNAPTGNCVAAAEHAIALLCGVARLLSPADSTLKDGGWDRSKFVGVSLVGKTIAVVGLGRIGREVTKRCQGLGMNVIAHDPFTSQEAATSLGVRLVSLEAAAAEADFLT
;
A
#
# COMPACT_ATOMS: atom_id res chain seq x y z
N MET A 1 2.98 11.65 -0.92
CA MET A 1 4.36 12.16 -1.09
C MET A 1 5.42 11.06 -0.94
N ILE A 2 5.27 10.11 0.00
CA ILE A 2 6.25 9.01 0.22
C ILE A 2 6.18 7.86 -0.81
N CYS A 3 5.20 7.85 -1.72
CA CYS A 3 4.93 6.69 -2.55
C CYS A 3 5.79 6.56 -3.83
N LEU A 4 6.38 7.67 -4.32
CA LEU A 4 7.05 7.68 -5.63
C LEU A 4 8.58 7.81 -5.59
N VAL A 5 9.15 8.39 -4.53
CA VAL A 5 10.61 8.43 -4.30
C VAL A 5 11.19 7.01 -4.22
N PHE A 6 10.38 6.04 -3.81
CA PHE A 6 10.81 4.66 -3.56
C PHE A 6 10.93 3.77 -4.81
N MET A 7 10.45 4.22 -5.98
CA MET A 7 10.60 3.44 -7.22
C MET A 7 11.95 3.67 -7.91
N VAL A 8 12.71 4.71 -7.55
CA VAL A 8 13.87 5.16 -8.34
C VAL A 8 15.22 4.81 -7.72
N GLU A 9 15.39 4.76 -6.40
CA GLU A 9 16.76 4.79 -5.88
C GLU A 9 17.53 3.45 -5.79
N PHE A 10 16.90 2.28 -5.74
CA PHE A 10 17.65 1.02 -5.70
C PHE A 10 16.84 -0.13 -6.32
N GLY A 11 17.38 -0.77 -7.36
CA GLY A 11 16.89 -2.06 -7.83
C GLY A 11 16.69 -3.00 -6.63
N PHE A 12 15.46 -3.52 -6.48
CA PHE A 12 14.93 -4.25 -5.32
C PHE A 12 14.36 -3.43 -4.13
N VAL A 13 13.15 -2.91 -4.38
CA VAL A 13 11.94 -2.81 -3.53
C VAL A 13 12.10 -2.96 -2.00
N VAL A 14 11.92 -1.84 -1.29
CA VAL A 14 11.35 -1.82 0.07
C VAL A 14 9.98 -1.14 -0.01
N GLY A 15 8.90 -1.91 0.06
CA GLY A 15 7.54 -1.41 0.30
C GLY A 15 6.54 -1.44 -0.85
N ALA A 16 6.96 -1.74 -2.08
CA ALA A 16 6.05 -2.09 -3.18
C ALA A 16 5.72 -3.59 -3.13
N GLU A 17 4.49 -3.97 -3.48
CA GLU A 17 4.08 -5.37 -3.48
C GLU A 17 3.69 -5.79 -4.90
N VAL A 18 4.26 -6.90 -5.37
CA VAL A 18 3.89 -7.49 -6.66
C VAL A 18 2.63 -8.32 -6.44
N VAL A 19 1.53 -7.91 -7.05
CA VAL A 19 0.25 -8.61 -6.94
C VAL A 19 0.11 -9.58 -8.11
N ARG A 20 -0.24 -10.83 -7.82
CA ARG A 20 -0.45 -11.88 -8.84
C ARG A 20 -1.90 -12.34 -8.85
N GLY A 21 -2.41 -12.68 -10.03
CA GLY A 21 -3.69 -13.37 -10.19
C GLY A 21 -3.62 -14.80 -9.63
N SER A 22 -4.79 -15.35 -9.28
CA SER A 22 -4.92 -16.74 -8.81
C SER A 22 -4.70 -17.70 -9.98
N LEU A 23 -3.47 -18.21 -10.12
CA LEU A 23 -3.17 -19.35 -10.97
C LEU A 23 -3.55 -20.64 -10.24
N THR A 24 -4.78 -21.13 -10.41
CA THR A 24 -5.14 -22.48 -9.97
C THR A 24 -4.49 -23.52 -10.90
N ARG A 25 -3.22 -23.84 -10.65
CA ARG A 25 -2.57 -25.05 -11.18
C ARG A 25 -1.88 -25.79 -10.05
N GLY A 26 -2.51 -26.88 -9.64
CA GLY A 26 -1.95 -27.83 -8.68
C GLY A 26 -0.72 -28.54 -9.22
N LYS A 27 0.31 -28.65 -8.36
CA LYS A 27 1.03 -29.89 -8.02
C LYS A 27 2.15 -29.55 -7.04
N SER A 28 2.04 -30.10 -5.84
CA SER A 28 3.07 -30.11 -4.81
C SER A 28 4.29 -30.91 -5.27
N VAL A 29 5.48 -30.32 -5.19
CA VAL A 29 6.73 -31.09 -5.18
C VAL A 29 7.46 -30.78 -3.88
N SER A 30 7.49 -31.79 -3.03
CA SER A 30 8.27 -31.90 -1.81
C SER A 30 9.73 -32.15 -2.18
N THR A 31 10.66 -31.38 -1.60
CA THR A 31 12.06 -31.80 -1.47
C THR A 31 12.50 -31.70 -0.02
N ARG A 32 12.91 -32.86 0.48
CA ARG A 32 13.42 -33.13 1.84
C ARG A 32 14.75 -32.42 2.08
N GLY A 33 14.96 -32.05 3.34
CA GLY A 33 16.09 -31.25 3.80
C GLY A 33 17.43 -31.96 3.92
N ARG A 34 18.41 -31.18 4.36
CA ARG A 34 19.64 -31.63 5.02
C ARG A 34 20.10 -30.55 6.00
N SER A 35 20.17 -30.95 7.27
CA SER A 35 20.83 -30.23 8.36
C SER A 35 22.35 -30.29 8.20
N VAL A 36 23.05 -29.18 8.43
CA VAL A 36 24.50 -29.18 8.65
C VAL A 36 24.81 -28.44 9.95
N THR A 37 25.46 -29.19 10.83
CA THR A 37 25.84 -28.88 12.21
C THR A 37 26.98 -27.86 12.27
N SER A 38 26.93 -27.00 13.28
CA SER A 38 27.97 -25.99 13.58
C SER A 38 29.27 -26.63 14.06
N VAL A 39 30.41 -26.14 13.54
CA VAL A 39 31.72 -26.29 14.19
C VAL A 39 32.42 -24.93 14.19
N ARG A 40 32.67 -24.39 15.39
CA ARG A 40 33.53 -23.23 15.63
C ARG A 40 34.98 -23.71 15.75
N SER A 41 35.89 -23.15 14.96
CA SER A 41 37.30 -23.06 15.37
C SER A 41 37.86 -21.71 14.94
N ARG A 42 38.40 -20.99 15.92
CA ARG A 42 39.09 -19.71 15.75
C ARG A 42 40.39 -19.95 15.00
N SER A 43 40.59 -19.23 13.90
CA SER A 43 41.90 -19.06 13.28
C SER A 43 42.02 -17.63 12.82
N THR A 44 42.92 -16.89 13.45
CA THR A 44 43.32 -15.54 13.09
C THR A 44 43.97 -15.59 11.71
N VAL A 45 43.30 -15.08 10.68
CA VAL A 45 43.90 -14.91 9.35
C VAL A 45 44.32 -13.45 9.21
N VAL A 46 45.63 -13.25 9.15
CA VAL A 46 46.27 -11.97 8.83
C VAL A 46 45.92 -11.64 7.38
N CYS A 47 45.16 -10.58 7.18
CA CYS A 47 44.72 -10.13 5.85
C CYS A 47 45.83 -9.26 5.24
N THR A 48 46.70 -9.86 4.43
CA THR A 48 47.64 -9.12 3.59
C THR A 48 46.86 -8.43 2.48
N ALA A 49 46.95 -7.10 2.38
CA ALA A 49 46.24 -6.31 1.40
C ALA A 49 46.70 -6.66 -0.03
N LEU A 50 45.87 -7.42 -0.76
CA LEU A 50 45.97 -7.57 -2.20
C LEU A 50 45.28 -6.37 -2.85
N GLN A 51 46.04 -5.54 -3.56
CA GLN A 51 45.45 -4.50 -4.41
C GLN A 51 44.65 -5.16 -5.55
N PRO A 52 43.39 -4.74 -5.79
CA PRO A 52 42.63 -5.25 -6.92
C PRO A 52 43.25 -4.80 -8.25
N PRO A 53 43.20 -5.65 -9.30
CA PRO A 53 43.74 -5.31 -10.61
C PRO A 53 42.96 -4.15 -11.23
N SER A 54 43.69 -3.26 -11.90
CA SER A 54 43.17 -2.07 -12.57
C SER A 54 42.15 -2.43 -13.66
N VAL A 55 40.89 -2.10 -13.42
CA VAL A 55 39.82 -2.16 -14.43
C VAL A 55 40.09 -1.05 -15.45
N LYS A 56 40.38 -1.45 -16.69
CA LYS A 56 40.44 -0.52 -17.83
C LYS A 56 39.03 -0.01 -18.10
N ASN A 57 38.86 1.31 -18.07
CA ASN A 57 37.62 1.98 -18.45
C ASN A 57 37.22 1.57 -19.86
N VAL A 58 36.13 0.81 -19.97
CA VAL A 58 35.40 0.67 -21.23
C VAL A 58 34.48 1.87 -21.30
N ASP A 59 34.78 2.77 -22.23
CA ASP A 59 33.90 3.85 -22.64
C ASP A 59 32.56 3.24 -23.11
N SER A 60 31.47 3.60 -22.44
CA SER A 60 30.13 3.20 -22.86
C SER A 60 29.14 4.31 -22.58
N SER A 61 29.32 5.42 -23.29
CA SER A 61 28.21 6.28 -23.70
C SER A 61 27.29 5.50 -24.66
N LYS A 62 26.45 4.62 -24.10
CA LYS A 62 25.22 4.21 -24.78
C LYS A 62 24.11 5.06 -24.17
N ASP A 63 23.55 5.96 -24.96
CA ASP A 63 22.23 6.53 -24.68
C ASP A 63 21.26 5.36 -24.57
N VAL A 64 21.00 4.90 -23.35
CA VAL A 64 19.96 3.91 -23.09
C VAL A 64 18.65 4.63 -23.34
N GLU A 65 17.98 4.29 -24.43
CA GLU A 65 16.65 4.81 -24.75
C GLU A 65 15.74 4.54 -23.54
N LYS A 66 15.27 5.63 -22.92
CA LYS A 66 14.46 5.56 -21.70
C LYS A 66 13.16 4.82 -22.00
N MET A 67 12.75 3.93 -21.09
CA MET A 67 11.47 3.23 -21.24
C MET A 67 10.31 4.23 -21.22
N SER A 68 9.33 4.04 -22.10
CA SER A 68 8.16 4.90 -22.19
C SER A 68 7.05 4.46 -21.21
N VAL A 69 6.57 5.40 -20.41
CA VAL A 69 5.55 5.18 -19.37
C VAL A 69 4.35 6.10 -19.59
N LEU A 70 3.14 5.53 -19.59
CA LEU A 70 1.89 6.29 -19.68
C LEU A 70 1.35 6.62 -18.28
N LEU A 71 1.03 7.89 -18.04
CA LEU A 71 0.36 8.39 -16.85
C LEU A 71 -1.01 8.99 -17.23
N PRO A 72 -2.10 8.19 -17.19
CA PRO A 72 -3.43 8.64 -17.53
C PRO A 72 -4.18 9.33 -16.37
N GLU A 73 -3.58 9.43 -15.18
CA GLU A 73 -4.25 9.96 -13.98
C GLU A 73 -3.38 10.96 -13.23
N LYS A 74 -4.05 11.87 -12.51
CA LYS A 74 -3.36 12.90 -11.71
C LYS A 74 -2.53 12.28 -10.58
N LEU A 75 -1.25 12.66 -10.57
CA LEU A 75 -0.27 12.32 -9.55
C LEU A 75 0.36 13.59 -8.96
N SER A 76 1.04 13.45 -7.81
CA SER A 76 1.77 14.56 -7.21
C SER A 76 2.92 15.02 -8.12
N ALA A 77 3.14 16.33 -8.22
CA ALA A 77 4.18 16.91 -9.08
C ALA A 77 5.58 16.35 -8.76
N GLU A 78 5.89 16.16 -7.48
CA GLU A 78 7.16 15.57 -7.03
C GLU A 78 7.32 14.15 -7.55
N GLY A 79 6.24 13.38 -7.55
CA GLY A 79 6.25 12.01 -8.06
C GLY A 79 6.47 11.96 -9.57
N ILE A 80 5.86 12.88 -10.30
CA ILE A 80 6.06 13.00 -11.75
C ILE A 80 7.52 13.37 -12.07
N ALA A 81 8.09 14.32 -11.32
CA ALA A 81 9.48 14.74 -11.50
C ALA A 81 10.46 13.55 -11.37
N ILE A 82 10.28 12.74 -10.32
CA ILE A 82 11.08 11.54 -10.07
C ILE A 82 10.95 10.51 -11.20
N LEU A 83 9.75 10.32 -11.76
CA LEU A 83 9.58 9.43 -12.90
C LEU A 83 10.25 9.97 -14.17
N GLN A 84 10.21 11.27 -14.40
CA GLN A 84 10.79 11.92 -15.59
C GLN A 84 12.33 11.91 -15.57
N GLU A 85 12.95 11.82 -14.39
CA GLU A 85 14.40 11.66 -14.25
C GLU A 85 14.88 10.34 -14.89
N GLU A 86 14.11 9.26 -14.77
CA GLU A 86 14.49 7.90 -15.22
C GLU A 86 13.78 7.44 -16.50
N TYR A 87 12.54 7.87 -16.73
CA TYR A 87 11.66 7.34 -17.77
C TYR A 87 11.14 8.44 -18.72
N ASP A 88 10.73 8.04 -19.91
CA ASP A 88 9.98 8.91 -20.83
C ASP A 88 8.48 8.87 -20.47
N VAL A 89 8.03 9.88 -19.71
CA VAL A 89 6.68 9.90 -19.14
C VAL A 89 5.73 10.71 -20.02
N SER A 90 4.77 10.02 -20.64
CA SER A 90 3.64 10.65 -21.34
C SER A 90 2.47 10.85 -20.38
N ILE A 91 2.02 12.10 -20.25
CA ILE A 91 0.92 12.46 -19.35
C ILE A 91 -0.30 12.83 -20.18
N ASN A 92 -1.40 12.10 -20.00
CA ASN A 92 -2.66 12.40 -20.70
C ASN A 92 -3.87 12.00 -19.84
N TYR A 93 -4.49 12.99 -19.18
CA TYR A 93 -5.53 12.74 -18.18
C TYR A 93 -6.92 12.45 -18.74
N ASP A 94 -7.16 12.75 -20.02
CA ASP A 94 -8.50 12.75 -20.63
C ASP A 94 -8.68 11.60 -21.63
N LEU A 95 -8.04 10.46 -21.35
CA LEU A 95 -8.13 9.27 -22.21
C LEU A 95 -9.43 8.52 -22.00
N THR A 96 -10.19 8.32 -23.08
CA THR A 96 -11.28 7.34 -23.08
C THR A 96 -10.70 5.91 -23.09
N PRO A 97 -11.48 4.89 -22.69
CA PRO A 97 -11.05 3.49 -22.77
C PRO A 97 -10.56 3.08 -24.17
N GLU A 98 -11.20 3.58 -25.23
CA GLU A 98 -10.84 3.29 -26.61
C GLU A 98 -9.50 3.93 -26.98
N GLN A 99 -9.30 5.20 -26.63
CA GLN A 99 -8.03 5.91 -26.84
C GLN A 99 -6.89 5.28 -26.05
N LEU A 100 -7.17 4.77 -24.84
CA LEU A 100 -6.19 4.04 -24.05
C LEU A 100 -5.74 2.76 -24.76
N ILE A 101 -6.67 1.99 -25.34
CA ILE A 101 -6.37 0.78 -26.12
C ILE A 101 -5.54 1.10 -27.36
N GLU A 102 -5.81 2.23 -28.03
CA GLU A 102 -5.05 2.67 -29.20
C GLU A 102 -3.61 3.08 -28.85
N GLN A 103 -3.42 3.73 -27.69
CA GLN A 103 -2.12 4.30 -27.30
C GLN A 103 -1.23 3.34 -26.51
N ILE A 104 -1.80 2.44 -25.72
CA ILE A 104 -1.05 1.51 -24.85
C ILE A 104 0.00 0.64 -25.58
N PRO A 105 -0.12 0.26 -26.87
CA PRO A 105 0.94 -0.50 -27.55
C PRO A 105 2.27 0.25 -27.64
N MET A 106 2.26 1.58 -27.45
CA MET A 106 3.45 2.42 -27.46
C MET A 106 4.21 2.42 -26.13
N TYR A 107 3.63 1.92 -25.05
CA TYR A 107 4.19 2.07 -23.71
C TYR A 107 4.65 0.75 -23.13
N GLU A 108 5.72 0.80 -22.34
CA GLU A 108 6.25 -0.34 -21.59
C GLU A 108 5.71 -0.36 -20.15
N GLY A 109 5.27 0.79 -19.65
CA GLY A 109 4.63 0.91 -18.35
C GLY A 109 3.38 1.78 -18.38
N ILE A 110 2.46 1.51 -17.47
CA ILE A 110 1.32 2.40 -17.19
C ILE A 110 1.20 2.59 -15.67
N ILE A 111 0.99 3.83 -15.22
CA ILE A 111 0.78 4.16 -13.81
C ILE A 111 -0.63 4.71 -13.61
N VAL A 112 -1.49 3.96 -12.95
CA VAL A 112 -2.89 4.32 -12.69
C VAL A 112 -3.14 4.62 -11.21
N ARG A 113 -4.30 5.21 -10.92
CA ARG A 113 -4.84 5.33 -9.56
C ARG A 113 -6.16 4.59 -9.46
N SER A 114 -7.29 5.28 -9.51
CA SER A 114 -8.62 4.71 -9.26
C SER A 114 -9.59 4.91 -10.41
N GLY A 115 -9.35 5.93 -11.25
CA GLY A 115 -10.20 6.32 -12.36
C GLY A 115 -10.05 5.39 -13.55
N THR A 116 -8.83 5.19 -14.03
CA THR A 116 -8.56 4.37 -15.22
C THR A 116 -8.76 2.89 -14.90
N LYS A 117 -9.51 2.19 -15.75
CA LYS A 117 -9.68 0.73 -15.67
C LYS A 117 -8.73 0.06 -16.64
N VAL A 118 -7.82 -0.76 -16.11
CA VAL A 118 -6.88 -1.55 -16.89
C VAL A 118 -7.50 -2.93 -17.09
N THR A 119 -8.45 -2.99 -18.01
CA THR A 119 -9.20 -4.21 -18.33
C THR A 119 -8.35 -5.17 -19.17
N ARG A 120 -8.89 -6.38 -19.41
CA ARG A 120 -8.26 -7.37 -20.29
C ARG A 120 -7.93 -6.81 -21.66
N GLU A 121 -8.84 -6.05 -22.26
CA GLU A 121 -8.69 -5.46 -23.59
C GLU A 121 -7.49 -4.50 -23.64
N VAL A 122 -7.32 -3.67 -22.60
CA VAL A 122 -6.17 -2.76 -22.47
C VAL A 122 -4.86 -3.56 -22.37
N ILE A 123 -4.83 -4.59 -21.52
CA ILE A 123 -3.64 -5.42 -21.30
C ILE A 123 -3.27 -6.19 -22.58
N GLU A 124 -4.27 -6.70 -23.29
CA GLU A 124 -4.06 -7.46 -24.52
C GLU A 124 -3.57 -6.59 -25.68
N ALA A 125 -4.04 -5.34 -25.76
CA ALA A 125 -3.57 -4.35 -26.71
C ALA A 125 -2.15 -3.87 -26.43
N GLY A 126 -1.73 -3.83 -25.16
CA GLY A 126 -0.40 -3.42 -24.70
C GLY A 126 0.73 -4.39 -25.10
N LYS A 127 1.07 -4.48 -26.40
CA LYS A 127 2.08 -5.41 -26.93
C LYS A 127 3.47 -5.25 -26.31
N ARG A 128 3.82 -4.04 -25.85
CA ARG A 128 5.09 -3.73 -25.18
C ARG A 128 4.96 -3.63 -23.65
N LEU A 129 3.75 -3.74 -23.11
CA LEU A 129 3.48 -3.51 -21.71
C LEU A 129 4.17 -4.56 -20.84
N LYS A 130 5.01 -4.11 -19.92
CA LYS A 130 5.78 -4.96 -18.98
C LYS A 130 5.30 -4.79 -17.55
N VAL A 131 4.82 -3.59 -17.19
CA VAL A 131 4.44 -3.26 -15.81
C VAL A 131 3.22 -2.35 -15.74
N ILE A 132 2.35 -2.62 -14.78
CA ILE A 132 1.22 -1.78 -14.37
C ILE A 132 1.46 -1.37 -12.92
N GLY A 133 1.72 -0.09 -12.70
CA GLY A 133 1.81 0.49 -11.37
C GLY A 133 0.46 1.06 -10.94
N ARG A 134 0.01 0.75 -9.72
CA ARG A 134 -1.11 1.45 -9.08
C ARG A 134 -0.62 2.29 -7.91
N ALA A 135 -0.80 3.60 -8.01
CA ALA A 135 -0.60 4.53 -6.90
C ALA A 135 -1.79 4.46 -5.91
N GLY A 136 -1.87 3.33 -5.20
CA GLY A 136 -2.88 2.99 -4.20
C GLY A 136 -2.66 1.59 -3.62
N VAL A 137 -3.46 1.22 -2.60
CA VAL A 137 -3.36 -0.09 -1.94
C VAL A 137 -4.15 -1.18 -2.69
N GLY A 138 -5.42 -0.92 -3.00
CA GLY A 138 -6.23 -1.88 -3.76
C GLY A 138 -5.73 -2.02 -5.19
N VAL A 139 -6.18 -3.06 -5.90
CA VAL A 139 -5.91 -3.30 -7.33
C VAL A 139 -7.18 -3.62 -8.12
N ASP A 140 -8.33 -3.23 -7.57
CA ASP A 140 -9.70 -3.48 -8.07
C ASP A 140 -9.99 -2.97 -9.49
N ASN A 141 -9.20 -2.03 -10.00
CA ASN A 141 -9.32 -1.47 -11.34
C ASN A 141 -8.40 -2.14 -12.37
N ILE A 142 -7.73 -3.23 -12.01
CA ILE A 142 -6.77 -3.94 -12.87
C ILE A 142 -7.19 -5.41 -12.98
N ASP A 143 -7.29 -5.94 -14.20
CA ASP A 143 -7.48 -7.39 -14.40
C ASP A 143 -6.16 -8.14 -14.13
N LEU A 144 -6.00 -8.61 -12.90
CA LEU A 144 -4.82 -9.35 -12.45
C LEU A 144 -4.63 -10.68 -13.20
N ASN A 145 -5.71 -11.30 -13.68
CA ASN A 145 -5.63 -12.57 -14.39
C ASN A 145 -5.07 -12.33 -15.78
N ALA A 146 -5.61 -11.35 -16.52
CA ALA A 146 -5.09 -10.96 -17.82
C ALA A 146 -3.63 -10.49 -17.74
N ALA A 147 -3.28 -9.71 -16.71
CA ALA A 147 -1.90 -9.29 -16.48
C ALA A 147 -0.97 -10.50 -16.27
N THR A 148 -1.39 -11.45 -15.43
CA THR A 148 -0.60 -12.67 -15.14
C THR A 148 -0.45 -13.57 -16.37
N GLU A 149 -1.52 -13.76 -17.15
CA GLU A 149 -1.52 -14.55 -18.40
C GLU A 149 -0.57 -13.96 -19.46
N ARG A 150 -0.52 -12.63 -19.56
CA ARG A 150 0.38 -11.90 -20.47
C ARG A 150 1.79 -11.69 -19.91
N GLY A 151 2.07 -12.08 -18.66
CA GLY A 151 3.37 -11.87 -18.03
C GLY A 151 3.66 -10.40 -17.67
N VAL A 152 2.62 -9.58 -17.53
CA VAL A 152 2.70 -8.18 -17.12
C VAL A 152 2.70 -8.10 -15.60
N LEU A 153 3.68 -7.41 -15.02
CA LEU A 153 3.79 -7.25 -13.58
C LEU A 153 2.80 -6.19 -13.08
N VAL A 154 2.10 -6.48 -11.99
CA VAL A 154 1.25 -5.50 -11.30
C VAL A 154 1.89 -5.13 -9.96
N VAL A 155 2.10 -3.84 -9.74
CA VAL A 155 2.75 -3.31 -8.54
C VAL A 155 1.83 -2.29 -7.89
N ASN A 156 1.59 -2.41 -6.59
CA ASN A 156 0.82 -1.44 -5.80
C ASN A 156 1.66 -0.82 -4.68
N ALA A 157 1.06 0.10 -3.94
CA ALA A 157 1.67 0.79 -2.81
C ALA A 157 0.93 0.51 -1.49
N PRO A 158 1.18 -0.65 -0.85
CA PRO A 158 0.38 -1.17 0.27
C PRO A 158 0.45 -0.33 1.55
N THR A 159 1.44 0.54 1.71
CA THR A 159 1.65 1.35 2.93
C THR A 159 1.29 2.81 2.77
N GLY A 160 1.12 3.30 1.52
CA GLY A 160 1.12 4.72 1.20
C GLY A 160 -0.02 5.53 1.82
N ASN A 161 -1.13 4.88 2.20
CA ASN A 161 -2.30 5.54 2.79
C ASN A 161 -2.59 5.13 4.24
N CYS A 162 -1.76 4.28 4.88
CA CYS A 162 -2.12 3.68 6.16
C CYS A 162 -2.34 4.73 7.26
N VAL A 163 -1.45 5.72 7.35
CA VAL A 163 -1.54 6.81 8.32
C VAL A 163 -2.74 7.71 8.04
N ALA A 164 -2.91 8.16 6.80
CA ALA A 164 -4.02 9.03 6.42
C ALA A 164 -5.39 8.36 6.62
N ALA A 165 -5.49 7.06 6.34
CA ALA A 165 -6.70 6.27 6.60
C ALA A 165 -6.97 6.16 8.10
N ALA A 166 -5.95 5.92 8.92
CA ALA A 166 -6.10 5.88 10.38
C ALA A 166 -6.51 7.25 10.94
N GLU A 167 -5.92 8.35 10.46
CA GLU A 167 -6.32 9.71 10.84
C GLU A 167 -7.78 10.00 10.47
N HIS A 168 -8.21 9.56 9.29
CA HIS A 168 -9.59 9.72 8.86
C HIS A 168 -10.56 8.89 9.73
N ALA A 169 -10.19 7.67 10.13
CA ALA A 169 -10.98 6.86 11.05
C ALA A 169 -11.15 7.56 12.42
N ILE A 170 -10.07 8.16 12.96
CA ILE A 170 -10.15 8.95 14.19
C ILE A 170 -11.02 10.21 14.01
N ALA A 171 -10.93 10.88 12.86
CA ALA A 171 -11.77 12.03 12.56
C ALA A 171 -13.26 11.64 12.56
N LEU A 172 -13.61 10.51 11.94
CA LEU A 172 -14.98 9.98 11.94
C LEU A 172 -15.45 9.57 13.34
N LEU A 173 -14.59 8.91 14.12
CA LEU A 173 -14.87 8.58 15.53
C LEU A 173 -15.24 9.83 16.34
N CYS A 174 -14.42 10.88 16.25
CA CYS A 174 -14.70 12.17 16.89
C CYS A 174 -15.99 12.81 16.35
N GLY A 175 -16.22 12.72 15.04
CA GLY A 175 -17.40 13.25 14.38
C GLY A 175 -18.70 12.63 14.88
N VAL A 176 -18.73 11.31 15.04
CA VAL A 176 -19.87 10.57 15.59
C VAL A 176 -20.03 10.87 17.08
N ALA A 177 -18.95 10.80 17.85
CA ALA A 177 -18.99 11.03 19.29
C ALA A 177 -19.49 12.44 19.67
N ARG A 178 -19.25 13.44 18.81
CA ARG A 178 -19.62 14.84 19.06
C ARG A 178 -20.75 15.37 18.18
N LEU A 179 -21.38 14.50 17.38
CA LEU A 179 -22.48 14.85 16.48
C LEU A 179 -22.14 16.04 15.56
N LEU A 180 -20.89 16.08 15.05
CA LEU A 180 -20.36 17.26 14.35
C LEU A 180 -21.18 17.64 13.11
N SER A 181 -21.51 16.67 12.25
CA SER A 181 -22.22 16.92 11.00
C SER A 181 -23.63 17.51 11.21
N PRO A 182 -24.52 16.93 12.03
CA PRO A 182 -25.84 17.53 12.26
C PRO A 182 -25.77 18.87 13.03
N ALA A 183 -24.80 19.04 13.94
CA ALA A 183 -24.60 20.31 14.65
C ALA A 183 -24.15 21.44 13.70
N ASP A 184 -23.22 21.15 12.79
CA ASP A 184 -22.76 22.07 11.74
C ASP A 184 -23.89 22.47 10.79
N SER A 185 -24.71 21.51 10.33
CA SER A 185 -25.88 21.80 9.49
C SER A 185 -26.86 22.74 10.19
N THR A 186 -27.17 22.45 11.46
CA THR A 186 -28.13 23.26 12.24
C THR A 186 -27.66 24.71 12.38
N LEU A 187 -26.37 24.94 12.62
CA LEU A 187 -25.81 26.29 12.71
C LEU A 187 -25.86 27.04 11.37
N LYS A 188 -25.57 26.35 10.26
CA LYS A 188 -25.66 26.93 8.91
C LYS A 188 -27.09 27.32 8.53
N ASP A 189 -28.07 26.59 9.05
CA ASP A 189 -29.50 26.89 8.89
C ASP A 189 -30.00 27.98 9.87
N GLY A 190 -29.11 28.58 10.66
CA GLY A 190 -29.42 29.65 11.61
C GLY A 190 -29.95 29.18 12.97
N GLY A 191 -29.98 27.87 13.21
CA GLY A 191 -30.41 27.27 14.47
C GLY A 191 -29.33 27.31 15.57
N TRP A 192 -29.75 27.35 16.84
CA TRP A 192 -28.84 27.30 17.99
C TRP A 192 -29.35 26.30 19.04
N ASP A 193 -29.21 25.01 18.73
CA ASP A 193 -29.79 23.91 19.52
C ASP A 193 -28.77 23.20 20.42
N ARG A 194 -28.06 23.95 21.26
CA ARG A 194 -26.99 23.42 22.14
C ARG A 194 -27.43 22.21 22.98
N SER A 195 -28.67 22.22 23.47
CA SER A 195 -29.20 21.14 24.33
C SER A 195 -29.46 19.84 23.56
N LYS A 196 -29.63 19.87 22.24
CA LYS A 196 -29.87 18.67 21.42
C LYS A 196 -28.58 17.89 21.12
N PHE A 197 -27.43 18.55 21.14
CA PHE A 197 -26.14 17.96 20.76
C PHE A 197 -25.27 17.62 21.97
N VAL A 198 -25.76 16.70 22.80
CA VAL A 198 -24.98 16.12 23.91
C VAL A 198 -24.17 14.94 23.38
N GLY A 199 -22.88 15.16 23.16
CA GLY A 199 -21.96 14.12 22.71
C GLY A 199 -21.47 13.19 23.83
N VAL A 200 -20.66 12.20 23.44
CA VAL A 200 -20.01 11.24 24.33
C VAL A 200 -18.52 11.57 24.45
N SER A 201 -17.98 11.52 25.67
CA SER A 201 -16.53 11.61 25.90
C SER A 201 -15.84 10.29 25.56
N LEU A 202 -14.75 10.35 24.79
CA LEU A 202 -13.98 9.16 24.38
C LEU A 202 -13.13 8.58 25.53
N VAL A 203 -12.69 9.40 26.47
CA VAL A 203 -11.80 8.95 27.56
C VAL A 203 -12.49 7.86 28.39
N GLY A 204 -11.78 6.75 28.60
CA GLY A 204 -12.25 5.59 29.36
C GLY A 204 -13.30 4.73 28.64
N LYS A 205 -13.71 5.09 27.41
CA LYS A 205 -14.59 4.26 26.58
C LYS A 205 -13.81 3.14 25.92
N THR A 206 -14.50 2.06 25.61
CA THR A 206 -13.94 0.90 24.93
C THR A 206 -14.21 1.01 23.43
N ILE A 207 -13.16 0.89 22.62
CA ILE A 207 -13.27 0.73 21.17
C ILE A 207 -12.80 -0.67 20.76
N ALA A 208 -13.62 -1.33 19.94
CA ALA A 208 -13.24 -2.56 19.25
C ALA A 208 -12.67 -2.25 17.88
N VAL A 209 -11.45 -2.72 17.62
CA VAL A 209 -10.80 -2.67 16.30
C VAL A 209 -10.93 -4.04 15.64
N VAL A 210 -11.72 -4.12 14.56
CA VAL A 210 -11.89 -5.36 13.79
C VAL A 210 -10.85 -5.40 12.67
N GLY A 211 -9.77 -6.13 12.93
CA GLY A 211 -8.60 -6.29 12.07
C GLY A 211 -7.39 -5.49 12.55
N LEU A 212 -6.32 -6.19 12.94
CA LEU A 212 -5.03 -5.61 13.38
C LEU A 212 -3.98 -5.61 12.27
N GLY A 213 -4.43 -5.27 11.06
CA GLY A 213 -3.55 -4.95 9.94
C GLY A 213 -2.82 -3.62 10.13
N ARG A 214 -2.15 -3.13 9.08
CA ARG A 214 -1.35 -1.90 9.13
C ARG A 214 -2.15 -0.68 9.62
N ILE A 215 -3.38 -0.51 9.12
CA ILE A 215 -4.26 0.60 9.51
C ILE A 215 -4.79 0.41 10.94
N GLY A 216 -5.29 -0.79 11.29
CA GLY A 216 -5.85 -1.06 12.61
C GLY A 216 -4.85 -0.82 13.76
N ARG A 217 -3.55 -1.10 13.52
CA ARG A 217 -2.48 -0.78 14.48
C ARG A 217 -2.27 0.72 14.66
N GLU A 218 -2.32 1.49 13.58
CA GLU A 218 -2.22 2.96 13.64
C GLU A 218 -3.44 3.59 14.33
N VAL A 219 -4.64 3.03 14.12
CA VAL A 219 -5.87 3.44 14.82
C VAL A 219 -5.76 3.12 16.31
N THR A 220 -5.35 1.89 16.67
CA THR A 220 -5.12 1.44 18.05
C THR A 220 -4.25 2.42 18.82
N LYS A 221 -3.08 2.77 18.27
CA LYS A 221 -2.13 3.70 18.90
C LYS A 221 -2.76 5.07 19.19
N ARG A 222 -3.57 5.59 18.27
CA ARG A 222 -4.24 6.89 18.43
C ARG A 222 -5.37 6.82 19.44
N CYS A 223 -6.18 5.76 19.43
CA CYS A 223 -7.24 5.55 20.42
C CYS A 223 -6.69 5.44 21.85
N GLN A 224 -5.58 4.71 22.04
CA GLN A 224 -4.89 4.67 23.33
C GLN A 224 -4.37 6.06 23.74
N GLY A 225 -3.81 6.82 22.80
CA GLY A 225 -3.39 8.21 23.03
C GLY A 225 -4.55 9.15 23.41
N LEU A 226 -5.77 8.86 22.97
CA LEU A 226 -7.00 9.55 23.38
C LEU A 226 -7.56 9.04 24.72
N GLY A 227 -6.89 8.10 25.39
CA GLY A 227 -7.30 7.54 26.67
C GLY A 227 -8.44 6.52 26.57
N MET A 228 -8.63 5.88 25.41
CA MET A 228 -9.60 4.80 25.21
C MET A 228 -9.02 3.44 25.61
N ASN A 229 -9.89 2.53 26.03
CA ASN A 229 -9.57 1.12 26.17
C ASN A 229 -9.72 0.46 24.78
N VAL A 230 -8.69 -0.23 24.30
CA VAL A 230 -8.73 -0.88 22.97
C VAL A 230 -8.80 -2.39 23.13
N ILE A 231 -9.83 -2.98 22.53
CA ILE A 231 -9.93 -4.42 22.28
C ILE A 231 -9.89 -4.64 20.77
N ALA A 232 -9.50 -5.84 20.33
CA ALA A 232 -9.45 -6.12 18.90
C ALA A 232 -9.86 -7.54 18.56
N HIS A 233 -10.36 -7.71 17.34
CA HIS A 233 -10.62 -9.01 16.76
C HIS A 233 -9.79 -9.16 15.49
N ASP A 234 -8.91 -10.16 15.42
CA ASP A 234 -8.15 -10.49 14.21
C ASP A 234 -7.75 -11.98 14.24
N PRO A 235 -8.24 -12.81 13.30
CA PRO A 235 -7.95 -14.24 13.27
C PRO A 235 -6.50 -14.57 12.86
N PHE A 236 -5.76 -13.62 12.28
CA PHE A 236 -4.40 -13.83 11.76
C PHE A 236 -3.31 -13.21 12.64
N THR A 237 -3.67 -12.38 13.61
CA THR A 237 -2.73 -11.75 14.54
C THR A 237 -2.52 -12.63 15.77
N SER A 238 -1.26 -12.87 16.16
CA SER A 238 -0.95 -13.62 17.37
C SER A 238 -1.28 -12.83 18.64
N GLN A 239 -1.60 -13.54 19.73
CA GLN A 239 -1.86 -12.93 21.04
C GLN A 239 -0.67 -12.10 21.54
N GLU A 240 0.56 -12.55 21.30
CA GLU A 240 1.79 -11.84 21.66
C GLU A 240 1.92 -10.51 20.92
N ALA A 241 1.63 -10.50 19.62
CA ALA A 241 1.67 -9.28 18.80
C ALA A 241 0.63 -8.25 19.29
N ALA A 242 -0.59 -8.68 19.59
CA ALA A 242 -1.63 -7.80 20.15
C ALA A 242 -1.23 -7.27 21.54
N THR A 243 -0.66 -8.13 22.39
CA THR A 243 -0.23 -7.74 23.74
C THR A 243 0.89 -6.69 23.69
N SER A 244 1.83 -6.81 22.74
CA SER A 244 2.88 -5.80 22.54
C SER A 244 2.35 -4.42 22.13
N LEU A 245 1.15 -4.38 21.55
CA LEU A 245 0.42 -3.15 21.22
C LEU A 245 -0.46 -2.67 22.38
N GLY A 246 -0.48 -3.36 23.52
CA GLY A 246 -1.35 -3.05 24.65
C GLY A 246 -2.83 -3.33 24.37
N VAL A 247 -3.12 -4.31 23.51
CA VAL A 247 -4.49 -4.67 23.09
C VAL A 247 -4.81 -6.11 23.47
N ARG A 248 -6.04 -6.34 23.94
CA ARG A 248 -6.58 -7.67 24.17
C ARG A 248 -7.32 -8.16 22.91
N LEU A 249 -6.96 -9.35 22.42
CA LEU A 249 -7.74 -10.02 21.38
C LEU A 249 -9.02 -10.62 21.98
N VAL A 250 -10.11 -10.49 21.25
CA VAL A 250 -11.44 -10.97 21.63
C VAL A 250 -12.13 -11.62 20.42
N SER A 251 -13.19 -12.40 20.66
CA SER A 251 -14.06 -12.86 19.59
C SER A 251 -14.87 -11.68 19.04
N LEU A 252 -15.47 -11.85 17.85
CA LEU A 252 -16.28 -10.79 17.24
C LEU A 252 -17.54 -10.50 18.07
N GLU A 253 -18.12 -11.53 18.68
CA GLU A 253 -19.28 -11.42 19.58
C GLU A 253 -18.93 -10.62 20.83
N ALA A 254 -17.76 -10.90 21.43
CA ALA A 254 -17.26 -10.15 22.59
C ALA A 254 -16.95 -8.70 22.22
N ALA A 255 -16.35 -8.46 21.04
CA ALA A 255 -16.13 -7.11 20.53
C ALA A 255 -17.44 -6.30 20.42
N ALA A 256 -18.50 -6.91 19.88
CA ALA A 256 -19.81 -6.26 19.76
C ALA A 256 -20.51 -6.04 21.11
N ALA A 257 -20.26 -6.91 22.09
CA ALA A 257 -20.89 -6.83 23.41
C ALA A 257 -20.19 -5.83 24.35
N GLU A 258 -18.86 -5.69 24.26
CA GLU A 258 -18.05 -4.91 25.21
C GLU A 258 -17.75 -3.47 24.73
N ALA A 259 -17.86 -3.19 23.43
CA ALA A 259 -17.39 -1.94 22.87
C ALA A 259 -18.45 -0.83 22.82
N ASP A 260 -18.05 0.39 23.20
CA ASP A 260 -18.83 1.61 22.98
C ASP A 260 -18.73 2.09 21.52
N PHE A 261 -17.60 1.82 20.87
CA PHE A 261 -17.32 2.15 19.48
C PHE A 261 -16.72 0.95 18.74
N LEU A 262 -17.02 0.81 17.46
CA LEU A 262 -16.47 -0.26 16.61
C LEU A 262 -15.93 0.35 15.32
N THR A 263 -14.75 -0.11 14.90
CA THR A 263 -14.05 0.32 13.68
C THR A 263 -13.41 -0.84 12.94
#